data_AF-A0ABD1K3V9-F1
#
_entry.id   AF-A0ABD1K3V9-F1
#
_cell.length_a   1.000
_cell.length_b   1.000
_cell.length_c   1.000
_cell.angle_alpha   90.00
_cell.angle_beta   90.00
_cell.angle_gamma   90.00
#
_symmetry.space_group_name_H-M   'P 1'
#
loop_
_entity.id
_entity.type
_entity.pdbx_description
1 polymer ?
#
loop_
_entity_poly.entity_id
_entity_poly.type
_entity_poly.pdbx_seq_one_letter_code
_entity_poly.pdbx_strand_id
1 'polypeptide(L)'
;MRTASSSHQQGCMEVFGDYYHFQHRSVVKRSLSAHRGLHVRLHSEPQVLWLEQQVVKQRRRREVFTEPSDPKFSQQWYLSNPSHRDLNVKEAWAQGFTGKGVVVTILDDGIEKDHPDLARNYDPDASYDVNDRDPDPQPRYTQLNDNR
;
A
#
# COMPACT_ATOMS: atom_id res chain seq x y z
N MET A 1 4.46 30.81 -27.65
CA MET A 1 5.61 31.76 -27.64
C MET A 1 6.71 31.25 -28.55
N ARG A 2 7.49 32.14 -29.20
CA ARG A 2 8.53 31.76 -30.18
C ARG A 2 9.72 31.09 -29.49
N THR A 3 10.16 29.97 -30.03
CA THR A 3 11.24 29.13 -29.51
C THR A 3 12.60 29.81 -29.65
N ALA A 4 13.28 30.10 -28.54
CA ALA A 4 14.70 30.44 -28.55
C ALA A 4 15.52 29.14 -28.70
N SER A 5 15.85 28.79 -29.95
CA SER A 5 16.73 27.66 -30.23
C SER A 5 18.19 28.09 -30.06
N SER A 6 18.79 27.74 -28.91
CA SER A 6 20.24 27.79 -28.74
C SER A 6 20.82 26.48 -29.24
N SER A 7 21.65 26.59 -30.28
CA SER A 7 22.42 25.54 -30.92
C SER A 7 23.21 24.70 -29.89
N HIS A 8 22.66 23.56 -29.48
CA HIS A 8 23.33 22.31 -29.09
C HIS A 8 22.24 21.30 -28.67
N GLN A 9 21.67 20.58 -29.63
CA GLN A 9 20.73 19.44 -29.50
C GLN A 9 19.91 19.39 -28.19
N GLN A 10 18.97 20.33 -28.04
CA GLN A 10 17.92 20.27 -27.01
C GLN A 10 16.61 19.86 -27.69
N GLY A 11 15.99 18.78 -27.23
CA GLY A 11 14.65 18.40 -27.68
C GLY A 11 13.61 19.13 -26.83
N CYS A 12 12.73 19.90 -27.44
CA CYS A 12 11.57 20.51 -26.79
C CYS A 12 10.30 19.95 -27.44
N MET A 13 9.36 19.48 -26.62
CA MET A 13 8.08 18.95 -27.06
C MET A 13 6.95 19.62 -26.28
N GLU A 14 5.92 20.08 -27.00
CA GLU A 14 4.67 20.54 -26.39
C GLU A 14 3.92 19.33 -25.81
N VAL A 15 3.51 19.41 -24.54
CA VAL A 15 2.79 18.33 -23.87
C VAL A 15 1.29 18.60 -23.88
N PHE A 16 0.89 19.81 -23.47
CA PHE A 16 -0.50 20.26 -23.46
C PHE A 16 -0.56 21.78 -23.28
N GLY A 17 -1.18 22.52 -24.19
CA GLY A 17 -1.33 23.98 -24.08
C GLY A 17 0.01 24.68 -23.87
N ASP A 18 0.11 25.50 -22.81
CA ASP A 18 1.34 26.23 -22.48
C ASP A 18 2.38 25.40 -21.68
N TYR A 19 2.24 24.07 -21.66
CA TYR A 19 3.17 23.16 -20.97
C TYR A 19 4.14 22.51 -21.95
N TYR A 20 5.44 22.67 -21.70
CA TYR A 20 6.52 22.17 -22.55
C TYR A 20 7.45 21.24 -21.77
N HIS A 21 7.89 20.16 -22.42
CA HIS A 21 8.89 19.24 -21.90
C HIS A 21 10.23 19.44 -22.62
N PHE A 22 11.28 19.67 -21.85
CA PHE A 22 12.64 19.86 -22.34
C PHE A 22 13.51 18.67 -21.96
N GLN A 23 14.21 18.10 -22.95
CA GLN A 23 15.16 17.01 -22.75
C GLN A 23 16.57 17.46 -23.15
N HIS A 24 17.52 17.27 -22.23
CA HIS A 24 18.93 17.59 -22.45
C HIS A 24 19.81 16.35 -22.24
N ARG A 25 20.76 16.09 -23.15
CA ARG A 25 21.63 14.89 -23.10
C ARG A 25 22.54 14.81 -21.88
N SER A 26 22.87 15.94 -21.26
CA SER A 26 23.67 15.98 -20.03
C SER A 26 22.86 15.73 -18.74
N VAL A 27 21.55 15.53 -18.83
CA VAL A 27 20.72 15.13 -17.69
C VAL A 27 20.38 13.65 -17.85
N VAL A 28 20.90 12.82 -16.96
CA VAL A 28 20.60 11.38 -16.96
C VAL A 28 19.10 11.20 -16.68
N LYS A 29 18.40 10.43 -17.53
CA LYS A 29 16.94 10.17 -17.46
C LYS A 29 16.44 9.67 -16.09
N ARG A 30 17.32 9.20 -15.21
CA ARG A 30 17.00 8.64 -13.89
C ARG A 30 17.83 9.27 -12.76
N SER A 31 18.13 10.57 -12.84
CA SER A 31 18.82 11.24 -11.74
C SER A 31 17.92 11.32 -10.50
N LEU A 32 18.47 10.95 -9.35
CA LEU A 32 17.88 11.17 -8.02
C LEU A 32 18.21 12.58 -7.47
N SER A 33 19.12 13.29 -8.11
CA SER A 33 19.57 14.63 -7.71
C SER A 33 19.27 15.66 -8.79
N ALA A 34 18.80 16.84 -8.34
CA ALA A 34 18.57 17.98 -9.21
C ALA A 34 19.90 18.54 -9.73
N HIS A 35 19.98 18.82 -11.03
CA HIS A 35 21.16 19.40 -11.65
C HIS A 35 21.02 20.93 -11.68
N ARG A 36 21.46 21.59 -10.61
CA ARG A 36 21.24 23.03 -10.36
C ARG A 36 21.84 23.95 -11.43
N GLY A 37 22.98 23.59 -12.02
CA GLY A 37 23.70 24.47 -12.97
C GLY A 37 23.12 24.56 -14.39
N LEU A 38 22.29 23.61 -14.82
CA LEU A 38 21.81 23.55 -16.21
C LEU A 38 20.54 24.39 -16.46
N HIS A 39 19.75 24.60 -15.41
CA HIS A 39 18.43 25.23 -15.49
C HIS A 39 18.44 26.73 -15.21
N VAL A 40 19.59 27.31 -14.87
CA VAL A 40 19.73 28.73 -14.52
C VAL A 40 19.23 29.64 -15.64
N ARG A 41 19.51 29.29 -16.90
CA ARG A 41 19.08 30.07 -18.08
C ARG A 41 17.56 30.05 -18.29
N LEU A 42 16.90 28.91 -18.05
CA LEU A 42 15.44 28.81 -18.15
C LEU A 42 14.76 29.51 -16.98
N HIS A 43 15.34 29.45 -15.80
CA HIS A 43 14.83 30.15 -14.62
C HIS A 43 14.99 31.67 -14.73
N SER A 44 15.95 32.17 -15.51
CA SER A 44 16.16 33.60 -15.75
C SER A 44 15.33 34.17 -16.90
N GLU A 45 14.57 33.34 -17.63
CA GLU A 45 13.79 33.78 -18.79
C GLU A 45 12.47 34.43 -18.33
N PRO A 46 12.18 35.70 -18.70
CA PRO A 46 11.00 36.43 -18.21
C PRO A 46 9.65 35.78 -18.54
N GLN A 47 9.62 34.92 -19.56
CA GLN A 47 8.43 34.23 -20.04
C GLN A 47 8.19 32.87 -19.33
N VAL A 48 9.12 32.43 -18.49
CA VAL A 48 9.01 31.18 -17.74
C VAL A 48 8.41 31.47 -16.37
N LEU A 49 7.12 31.17 -16.20
CA LEU A 49 6.40 31.38 -14.93
C LEU A 49 6.84 30.39 -13.84
N TRP A 50 7.09 29.13 -14.21
CA TRP A 50 7.61 28.11 -13.30
C TRP A 50 8.38 27.04 -14.07
N LEU A 51 9.32 26.38 -13.38
CA LEU A 51 10.11 25.28 -13.91
C LEU A 51 10.31 24.24 -12.80
N GLU A 52 10.07 22.97 -13.10
CA GLU A 52 10.40 21.85 -12.21
C GLU A 52 11.22 20.81 -12.98
N GLN A 53 12.42 20.50 -12.48
CA GLN A 53 13.18 19.38 -13.02
C GLN A 53 12.51 18.08 -12.57
N GLN A 54 12.19 17.21 -13.53
CA GLN A 54 11.81 15.83 -13.21
C GLN A 54 13.00 15.10 -12.58
N VAL A 55 12.92 14.89 -11.27
CA VAL A 55 13.83 14.04 -10.50
C VAL A 55 13.07 12.78 -10.12
N VAL A 56 13.71 11.62 -10.22
CA VAL A 56 13.09 10.37 -9.78
C VAL A 56 12.77 10.49 -8.30
N LYS A 57 11.48 10.44 -7.95
CA LYS A 57 11.06 10.46 -6.55
C LYS A 57 11.47 9.14 -5.91
N GLN A 58 12.16 9.22 -4.77
CA GLN A 58 12.45 8.03 -3.98
C GLN A 58 11.12 7.48 -3.44
N ARG A 59 10.75 6.27 -3.86
CA ARG A 59 9.58 5.58 -3.31
C ARG A 59 9.90 5.19 -1.88
N ARG A 60 9.43 5.97 -0.91
CA ARG A 60 9.43 5.59 0.50
C ARG A 60 8.18 4.78 0.81
N ARG A 61 8.35 3.71 1.59
CA ARG A 61 7.24 2.89 2.08
C ARG A 61 6.32 3.78 2.93
N ARG A 62 5.04 3.85 2.59
CA ARG A 62 4.06 4.72 3.27
C ARG A 62 3.44 4.08 4.51
N GLU A 63 3.61 2.78 4.70
CA GLU A 63 3.05 2.05 5.83
C GLU A 63 4.15 1.71 6.83
N VAL A 64 4.16 2.48 7.92
CA VAL A 64 4.94 2.20 9.12
C VAL A 64 4.19 1.10 9.85
N PHE A 65 4.84 -0.05 10.03
CA PHE A 65 4.26 -1.09 10.87
C PHE A 65 4.27 -0.61 12.32
N THR A 66 3.10 -0.65 12.95
CA THR A 66 2.95 -0.48 14.39
C THR A 66 2.46 -1.80 14.93
N GLU A 67 3.09 -2.27 16.01
CA GLU A 67 2.65 -3.51 16.64
C GLU A 67 1.19 -3.40 17.11
N PRO A 68 0.42 -4.50 17.04
CA PRO A 68 -0.94 -4.52 17.56
C PRO A 68 -0.97 -4.12 19.04
N SER A 69 -1.92 -3.26 19.40
CA SER A 69 -2.11 -2.77 20.77
C SER A 69 -3.08 -3.63 21.60
N ASP A 70 -3.43 -4.81 21.10
CA ASP A 70 -4.45 -5.67 21.69
C ASP A 70 -4.01 -6.19 23.07
N PRO A 71 -4.90 -6.19 24.09
CA PRO A 71 -4.53 -6.53 25.46
C PRO A 71 -3.89 -7.91 25.63
N LYS A 72 -4.24 -8.87 24.75
CA LYS A 72 -3.74 -10.24 24.78
C LYS A 72 -2.63 -10.52 23.75
N PHE A 73 -2.19 -9.53 22.97
CA PHE A 73 -1.16 -9.74 21.95
C PHE A 73 0.13 -10.31 22.53
N SER A 74 0.55 -9.84 23.71
CA SER A 74 1.73 -10.35 24.42
C SER A 74 1.64 -11.83 24.84
N GLN A 75 0.43 -12.40 24.86
CA GLN A 75 0.19 -13.81 25.20
C GLN A 75 0.18 -14.72 23.95
N GLN A 76 0.12 -14.13 22.75
CA GLN A 76 0.14 -14.84 21.47
C GLN A 76 1.57 -15.17 21.05
N TRP A 77 2.23 -16.03 21.82
CA TRP A 77 3.65 -16.39 21.67
C TRP A 77 4.00 -16.91 20.26
N TYR A 78 3.04 -17.44 19.52
CA TYR A 78 3.23 -17.94 18.15
C TYR A 78 3.37 -16.82 17.11
N LEU A 79 2.95 -15.58 17.41
CA LEU A 79 3.08 -14.42 16.52
C LEU A 79 4.36 -13.63 16.79
N SER A 80 4.80 -13.58 18.05
CA SER A 80 5.97 -12.82 18.49
C SER A 80 6.57 -13.46 19.74
N ASN A 81 7.79 -13.97 19.62
CA ASN A 81 8.53 -14.61 20.70
C ASN A 81 9.97 -14.07 20.77
N PRO A 82 10.44 -13.58 21.93
CA PRO A 82 11.83 -13.12 22.09
C PRO A 82 12.90 -14.17 21.75
N SER A 83 12.56 -15.46 21.83
CA SER A 83 13.45 -16.56 21.48
C SER A 83 13.45 -16.92 19.98
N HIS A 84 12.72 -16.18 19.15
CA HIS A 84 12.53 -16.41 17.71
C HIS A 84 11.98 -17.81 17.36
N ARG A 85 11.26 -18.43 18.31
CA ARG A 85 10.47 -19.65 18.11
C ARG A 85 9.00 -19.27 17.89
N ASP A 86 8.75 -18.53 16.82
CA ASP A 86 7.44 -18.05 16.39
C ASP A 86 7.28 -18.23 14.87
N LEU A 87 6.16 -17.77 14.31
CA LEU A 87 5.84 -17.88 12.89
C LEU A 87 6.46 -16.75 12.03
N ASN A 88 7.29 -15.88 12.63
CA ASN A 88 7.92 -14.72 11.99
C ASN A 88 6.93 -13.76 11.28
N VAL A 89 5.71 -13.64 11.82
CA VAL A 89 4.61 -12.88 11.20
C VAL A 89 4.88 -11.37 11.20
N LYS A 90 5.58 -10.87 12.23
CA LYS A 90 5.94 -9.45 12.33
C LYS A 90 6.77 -8.97 11.15
N GLU A 91 7.61 -9.80 10.55
CA GLU A 91 8.39 -9.43 9.36
C GLU A 91 7.50 -9.30 8.10
N ALA A 92 6.44 -10.11 7.99
CA ALA A 92 5.46 -9.99 6.91
C ALA A 92 4.62 -8.71 7.08
N TRP A 93 4.15 -8.43 8.30
CA TRP A 93 3.45 -7.18 8.61
C TRP A 93 4.34 -5.96 8.44
N ALA A 94 5.61 -6.08 8.84
CA ALA A 94 6.63 -5.07 8.59
C ALA A 94 6.92 -4.89 7.10
N GLN A 95 6.52 -5.78 6.21
CA GLN A 95 6.57 -5.56 4.76
C GLN A 95 5.25 -5.02 4.18
N GLY A 96 4.20 -4.87 5.00
CA GLY A 96 2.87 -4.41 4.61
C GLY A 96 1.89 -5.54 4.25
N PHE A 97 2.24 -6.80 4.49
CA PHE A 97 1.38 -7.93 4.18
C PHE A 97 0.53 -8.34 5.39
N THR A 98 -0.69 -7.84 5.48
CA THR A 98 -1.61 -8.09 6.61
C THR A 98 -2.75 -9.07 6.31
N GLY A 99 -2.87 -9.54 5.06
CA GLY A 99 -4.02 -10.32 4.58
C GLY A 99 -5.16 -9.47 4.01
N LYS A 100 -5.02 -8.14 3.98
CA LYS A 100 -6.03 -7.25 3.37
C LYS A 100 -6.35 -7.66 1.92
N GLY A 101 -7.63 -7.91 1.64
CA GLY A 101 -8.12 -8.34 0.33
C GLY A 101 -8.10 -9.85 0.11
N VAL A 102 -7.68 -10.64 1.10
CA VAL A 102 -7.81 -12.10 1.11
C VAL A 102 -9.07 -12.48 1.87
N VAL A 103 -9.85 -13.41 1.30
CA VAL A 103 -11.03 -14.01 1.94
C VAL A 103 -10.68 -15.43 2.38
N VAL A 104 -11.05 -15.80 3.60
CA VAL A 104 -10.77 -17.12 4.20
C VAL A 104 -12.07 -17.70 4.75
N THR A 105 -12.40 -18.93 4.37
CA THR A 105 -13.55 -19.69 4.91
C THR A 105 -13.04 -20.76 5.88
N ILE A 106 -13.69 -20.85 7.04
CA ILE A 106 -13.43 -21.89 8.06
C ILE A 106 -14.56 -22.92 7.98
N LEU A 107 -14.21 -24.20 7.84
CA LEU A 107 -15.17 -25.31 7.81
C LEU A 107 -15.16 -25.99 9.17
N ASP A 108 -16.10 -25.62 10.05
CA ASP A 108 -16.17 -26.09 11.43
C ASP A 108 -17.63 -26.09 11.95
N ASP A 109 -17.84 -25.91 13.24
CA ASP A 109 -19.14 -25.88 13.93
C ASP A 109 -19.91 -24.55 13.86
N GLY A 110 -19.32 -23.52 13.26
CA GLY A 110 -19.92 -22.21 13.05
C GLY A 110 -18.93 -21.08 13.30
N ILE A 111 -19.40 -19.84 13.18
CA ILE A 111 -18.63 -18.64 13.51
C ILE A 111 -19.53 -17.61 14.18
N GLU A 112 -19.13 -17.15 15.38
CA GLU A 112 -19.81 -16.06 16.08
C GLU A 112 -19.54 -14.74 15.34
N LYS A 113 -20.35 -14.47 14.30
CA LYS A 113 -20.17 -13.34 13.37
C LYS A 113 -20.24 -11.98 14.05
N ASP A 114 -20.84 -11.90 15.24
CA ASP A 114 -20.99 -10.70 16.05
C ASP A 114 -19.93 -10.55 17.15
N HIS A 115 -18.97 -11.48 17.27
CA HIS A 115 -17.86 -11.36 18.20
C HIS A 115 -17.04 -10.08 17.91
N PRO A 116 -16.71 -9.24 18.91
CA PRO A 116 -16.10 -7.92 18.68
C PRO A 116 -14.75 -7.97 17.95
N ASP A 117 -14.02 -9.08 18.07
CA ASP A 117 -12.73 -9.30 17.41
C ASP A 117 -12.86 -9.84 15.96
N LEU A 118 -14.06 -10.27 15.56
CA LEU A 118 -14.34 -10.86 14.24
C LEU A 118 -15.28 -9.99 13.40
N ALA A 119 -16.27 -9.34 14.00
CA ALA A 119 -17.37 -8.66 13.32
C ALA A 119 -16.94 -7.65 12.25
N ARG A 120 -15.79 -7.00 12.43
CA ARG A 120 -15.26 -6.03 11.45
C ARG A 120 -14.65 -6.68 10.20
N ASN A 121 -14.26 -7.95 10.29
CA ASN A 121 -13.63 -8.72 9.23
C ASN A 121 -14.50 -9.89 8.75
N TYR A 122 -15.72 -10.03 9.27
CA TYR A 122 -16.68 -11.05 8.84
C TYR A 122 -17.12 -10.81 7.39
N ASP A 123 -17.20 -11.88 6.62
CA ASP A 123 -17.67 -11.89 5.24
C ASP A 123 -18.85 -12.87 5.09
N PRO A 124 -20.09 -12.39 4.87
CA PRO A 124 -21.25 -13.25 4.69
C PRO A 124 -21.18 -14.08 3.41
N ASP A 125 -20.49 -13.60 2.35
CA ASP A 125 -20.36 -14.36 1.10
C ASP A 125 -19.39 -15.53 1.24
N ALA A 126 -18.56 -15.51 2.29
CA ALA A 126 -17.62 -16.57 2.65
C ALA A 126 -18.18 -17.56 3.68
N SER A 127 -19.45 -17.43 4.05
CA SER A 127 -20.07 -18.12 5.18
C SER A 127 -21.41 -18.76 4.79
N TYR A 128 -21.68 -19.96 5.32
CA TYR A 128 -22.95 -20.66 5.11
C TYR A 128 -23.13 -21.78 6.14
N ASP A 129 -24.32 -21.95 6.70
CA ASP A 129 -24.66 -23.11 7.54
C ASP A 129 -25.20 -24.23 6.65
N VAL A 130 -24.38 -25.27 6.48
CA VAL A 130 -24.74 -26.46 5.70
C VAL A 130 -25.69 -27.40 6.46
N ASN A 131 -25.68 -27.37 7.80
CA ASN A 131 -26.54 -28.21 8.64
C ASN A 131 -28.01 -27.76 8.51
N ASP A 132 -28.25 -26.46 8.64
CA ASP A 132 -29.60 -25.86 8.54
C ASP A 132 -29.97 -25.38 7.14
N ARG A 133 -28.98 -25.32 6.24
CA ARG A 133 -29.12 -24.86 4.84
C ARG A 133 -29.59 -23.42 4.75
N ASP A 134 -28.98 -22.54 5.54
CA ASP A 134 -29.25 -21.13 5.54
C ASP A 134 -27.93 -20.32 5.60
N PRO A 135 -27.95 -19.00 5.31
CA PRO A 135 -26.74 -18.19 5.24
C PRO A 135 -26.24 -17.71 6.62
N ASP A 136 -26.84 -18.13 7.73
CA ASP A 136 -26.45 -17.73 9.08
C ASP A 136 -25.54 -18.79 9.74
N PRO A 137 -24.21 -18.56 9.81
CA PRO A 137 -23.28 -19.51 10.41
C PRO A 137 -23.20 -19.40 11.94
N GLN A 138 -24.17 -18.77 12.62
CA GLN A 138 -24.10 -18.55 14.07
C GLN A 138 -24.04 -19.90 14.82
N PRO A 139 -23.07 -20.07 15.76
CA PRO A 139 -22.98 -21.28 16.55
C PRO A 139 -24.22 -21.50 17.41
N ARG A 140 -24.58 -22.77 17.60
CA ARG A 140 -25.63 -23.17 18.53
C ARG A 140 -25.04 -23.46 19.89
N TYR A 141 -25.41 -22.67 20.90
CA TYR A 141 -25.00 -22.90 22.30
C TYR A 141 -25.93 -23.91 22.99
N THR A 142 -25.99 -25.15 22.50
CA THR A 142 -26.68 -26.23 23.19
C THR A 142 -25.77 -26.92 24.20
N GLN A 143 -26.32 -27.49 25.28
CA GLN A 143 -25.54 -28.21 26.32
C GLN A 143 -24.79 -29.45 25.79
N LEU A 144 -25.10 -29.87 24.57
CA LEU A 144 -24.35 -30.85 23.81
C LEU A 144 -23.60 -30.06 22.74
N ASN A 145 -22.27 -30.08 22.79
CA ASN A 145 -21.38 -29.57 21.73
C ASN A 145 -21.48 -30.46 20.48
N ASP A 146 -22.70 -30.74 20.02
CA ASP A 146 -22.98 -31.63 18.90
C ASP A 146 -23.64 -30.84 17.77
N ASN A 147 -22.99 -30.89 16.60
CA ASN A 147 -23.58 -30.45 15.34
C ASN A 147 -24.50 -31.56 14.83
N ARG A 148 -25.80 -31.45 15.12
CA ARG A 148 -26.85 -32.28 14.52
C ARG A 148 -27.85 -31.44 13.76
#